data_AF-A0A9W6XJJ1-F1
#
_entry.id   AF-A0A9W6XJJ1-F1
#
_cell.length_a   1.000
_cell.length_b   1.000
_cell.length_c   1.000
_cell.angle_alpha   90.00
_cell.angle_beta   90.00
_cell.angle_gamma   90.00
#
_symmetry.space_group_name_H-M   'P 1'
#
loop_
_entity.id
_entity.type
_entity.pdbx_description
1 polymer ?
#
loop_
_entity_poly.entity_id
_entity_poly.type
_entity_poly.pdbx_seq_one_letter_code
_entity_poly.pdbx_strand_id
1 'polypeptide(L)'
;MGRSICSSCPMKLIVQAVSEDDPRGPWKIVHSRNHSGLHNHPPSLDSRVHPGQRLRAAAEATIDPVSSLQGMVEAQTAVGISTGSIQASFTQTDPETFIIPQGIANMRNVARRRVIASQTAI
;
A
#
# COMPACT_ATOMS: atom_id res chain seq x y z
N MET A 1 -17.61 5.17 29.58
CA MET A 1 -16.50 5.26 28.61
C MET A 1 -17.04 5.90 27.33
N GLY A 2 -16.79 7.19 27.12
CA GLY A 2 -17.28 7.91 25.95
C GLY A 2 -16.55 7.45 24.70
N ARG A 3 -17.28 7.09 23.65
CA ARG A 3 -16.70 6.82 22.33
C ARG A 3 -16.02 8.11 21.87
N SER A 4 -14.69 8.09 21.76
CA SER A 4 -13.96 9.16 21.10
C SER A 4 -14.48 9.25 19.66
N ILE A 5 -15.21 10.32 19.36
CA ILE A 5 -15.59 10.65 18.00
C ILE A 5 -14.28 10.79 17.23
N CYS A 6 -14.05 9.92 16.24
CA CYS A 6 -12.93 10.07 15.31
C CYS A 6 -13.11 11.42 14.61
N SER A 7 -12.43 12.45 15.10
CA SER A 7 -12.37 13.75 14.46
C SER A 7 -11.72 13.56 13.10
N SER A 8 -12.50 13.81 12.03
CA SER A 8 -12.05 13.68 10.65
C SER A 8 -10.71 14.40 10.44
N CYS A 9 -9.79 13.77 9.72
CA CYS A 9 -8.50 14.38 9.42
C CYS A 9 -8.69 15.73 8.72
N PRO A 10 -8.09 16.84 9.22
CA PRO A 10 -8.19 18.13 8.55
C PRO A 10 -7.31 18.23 7.30
N MET A 11 -6.39 17.27 7.09
CA MET A 11 -5.47 17.25 5.95
C MET A 11 -6.23 17.16 4.62
N LYS A 12 -6.04 18.15 3.74
CA LYS A 12 -6.63 18.19 2.40
C LYS A 12 -5.67 18.81 1.39
N LEU A 13 -5.41 18.06 0.33
CA LEU A 13 -4.67 18.52 -0.85
C LEU A 13 -5.64 18.93 -1.96
N ILE A 14 -5.34 20.02 -2.64
CA ILE A 14 -6.06 20.53 -3.81
C ILE A 14 -5.09 20.63 -4.97
N VAL A 15 -5.54 20.22 -6.15
CA VAL A 15 -4.83 20.43 -7.41
C VAL A 15 -5.37 21.72 -8.03
N GLN A 16 -4.51 22.73 -8.16
CA GLN A 16 -4.89 24.06 -8.65
C GLN A 16 -4.07 24.39 -9.90
N ALA A 17 -4.69 24.99 -10.90
CA ALA A 17 -3.95 25.56 -12.03
C ALA A 17 -3.00 26.65 -11.51
N VAL A 18 -1.81 26.75 -12.11
CA VAL A 18 -0.84 27.80 -11.72
C VAL A 18 -1.34 29.17 -12.16
N SER A 19 -1.97 29.24 -13.34
CA SER A 19 -2.69 30.41 -13.84
C SER A 19 -4.18 30.06 -13.92
N GLU A 20 -5.05 30.92 -13.37
CA GLU A 20 -6.50 30.73 -13.46
C GLU A 20 -7.03 30.93 -14.89
N ASP A 21 -6.31 31.72 -15.69
CA ASP A 21 -6.67 32.06 -17.07
C ASP A 21 -6.23 31.00 -18.09
N ASP A 22 -5.36 30.06 -17.69
CA ASP A 22 -4.90 28.94 -18.53
C ASP A 22 -5.11 27.58 -17.82
N PRO A 23 -6.30 26.99 -17.93
CA PRO A 23 -6.59 25.69 -17.33
C PRO A 23 -5.87 24.50 -18.01
N ARG A 24 -5.20 24.73 -19.15
CA ARG A 24 -4.39 23.71 -19.84
C ARG A 24 -2.91 23.80 -19.47
N GLY A 25 -2.50 24.88 -18.83
CA GLY A 25 -1.14 25.12 -18.36
C GLY A 25 -0.74 24.26 -17.16
N PRO A 26 0.41 24.56 -16.53
CA PRO A 26 0.93 23.81 -15.40
C PRO A 26 -0.02 23.81 -14.19
N TRP A 27 0.00 22.73 -13.43
CA TRP A 27 -0.76 22.55 -12.21
C TRP A 27 0.16 22.48 -10.99
N LYS A 28 -0.32 22.96 -9.84
CA LYS A 28 0.35 22.89 -8.54
C LYS A 28 -0.52 22.16 -7.52
N ILE A 29 0.13 21.53 -6.55
CA ILE A 29 -0.54 20.91 -5.40
C ILE A 29 -0.42 21.87 -4.23
N VAL A 30 -1.54 22.20 -3.61
CA VAL A 30 -1.62 23.11 -2.46
C VAL A 30 -2.49 22.54 -1.35
N HIS A 31 -2.32 23.06 -0.13
CA HIS A 31 -3.20 22.74 0.99
C HIS A 31 -4.50 23.56 0.90
N SER A 32 -5.64 22.93 1.19
CA SER A 32 -6.98 23.53 1.09
C SER A 32 -7.21 24.80 1.95
N ARG A 33 -6.63 24.89 3.15
CA ARG A 33 -6.83 26.00 4.10
C ARG A 33 -5.70 26.00 5.15
N ASN A 34 -5.58 27.09 5.92
CA ASN A 34 -4.73 27.13 7.10
C ASN A 34 -4.99 25.91 8.01
N HIS A 35 -3.90 25.28 8.47
CA HIS A 35 -3.87 24.03 9.24
C HIS A 35 -4.33 22.75 8.52
N SER A 36 -4.78 22.81 7.25
CA SER A 36 -5.09 21.60 6.45
C SER A 36 -3.84 20.90 5.90
N GLY A 37 -2.65 21.34 6.31
CA GLY A 37 -1.36 20.69 6.03
C GLY A 37 -0.88 19.78 7.17
N LEU A 38 -1.64 19.70 8.26
CA LEU A 38 -1.28 18.91 9.44
C LEU A 38 -2.29 17.79 9.62
N HIS A 39 -1.79 16.58 9.86
CA HIS A 39 -2.63 15.48 10.33
C HIS A 39 -2.88 15.64 11.84
N ASN A 40 -4.09 15.34 12.28
CA ASN A 40 -4.45 15.24 13.70
C ASN A 40 -4.30 13.81 14.26
N HIS A 41 -3.70 12.92 13.48
CA HIS A 41 -3.46 11.53 13.81
C HIS A 41 -2.14 11.07 13.17
N PRO A 42 -1.45 10.06 13.74
CA PRO A 42 -0.33 9.44 13.06
C PRO A 42 -0.78 8.71 11.78
N PRO A 43 0.10 8.51 10.79
CA PRO A 43 -0.17 7.64 9.66
C PRO A 43 -0.59 6.23 10.13
N SER A 44 -1.58 5.64 9.46
CA SER A 44 -1.95 4.26 9.77
C SER A 44 -0.84 3.30 9.33
N LEU A 45 -0.34 2.50 10.27
CA LEU A 45 0.56 1.38 10.01
C LEU A 45 -0.19 0.10 9.59
N ASP A 46 -1.53 0.10 9.71
CA ASP A 46 -2.32 -1.05 9.30
C ASP A 46 -2.37 -1.15 7.77
N SER A 47 -1.68 -2.18 7.25
CA SER A 47 -1.69 -2.58 5.83
C SER A 47 -3.09 -2.75 5.23
N ARG A 48 -4.11 -3.00 6.06
CA ARG A 48 -5.50 -3.19 5.64
C ARG A 48 -6.22 -1.87 5.39
N VAL A 49 -5.64 -0.74 5.78
CA VAL A 49 -6.16 0.61 5.52
C VAL A 49 -5.74 1.04 4.11
N HIS A 50 -6.73 1.36 3.27
CA HIS A 50 -6.62 1.65 1.83
C HIS A 50 -6.04 0.52 0.96
N PRO A 51 -6.61 -0.71 1.03
CA PRO A 51 -6.02 -1.89 0.38
C PRO A 51 -5.98 -1.75 -1.15
N GLY A 52 -7.02 -1.16 -1.76
CA GLY A 52 -7.09 -0.96 -3.21
C GLY A 52 -6.02 0.02 -3.74
N GLN A 53 -5.66 1.03 -2.95
CA GLN A 53 -4.67 2.03 -3.35
C GLN A 53 -3.25 1.44 -3.25
N ARG A 54 -2.99 0.64 -2.22
CA ARG A 54 -1.72 -0.11 -2.08
C ARG A 54 -1.59 -1.20 -3.14
N LEU A 55 -2.68 -1.89 -3.49
CA LEU A 55 -2.75 -2.83 -4.61
C LEU A 55 -2.27 -2.20 -5.92
N ARG A 56 -2.79 -1.01 -6.24
CA ARG A 56 -2.42 -0.28 -7.45
C ARG A 56 -0.95 0.16 -7.42
N ALA A 57 -0.50 0.74 -6.31
CA ALA A 57 0.90 1.13 -6.15
C ALA A 57 1.87 -0.07 -6.25
N ALA A 58 1.49 -1.23 -5.71
CA ALA A 58 2.28 -2.45 -5.82
C ALA A 58 2.31 -3.03 -7.24
N ALA A 59 1.26 -2.82 -8.04
CA ALA A 59 1.24 -3.20 -9.44
C ALA A 59 2.06 -2.24 -10.33
N GLU A 60 2.12 -0.96 -9.96
CA GLU A 60 2.92 0.08 -10.66
C GLU A 60 4.41 0.02 -10.29
N ALA A 61 4.75 -0.50 -9.10
CA ALA A 61 6.12 -0.77 -8.72
C ALA A 61 6.69 -1.84 -9.67
N THR A 62 7.59 -1.41 -10.56
CA THR A 62 8.30 -2.28 -11.49
C THR A 62 9.00 -3.37 -10.67
N ILE A 63 8.53 -4.61 -10.82
CA ILE A 63 9.14 -5.76 -10.18
C ILE A 63 10.49 -5.95 -10.86
N ASP A 64 11.57 -5.62 -10.14
CA ASP A 64 12.92 -5.92 -10.58
C ASP A 64 12.97 -7.44 -10.91
N PRO A 65 13.42 -7.84 -12.11
CA PRO A 65 13.29 -9.22 -12.59
C PRO A 65 14.12 -10.24 -11.79
N VAL A 66 14.88 -9.80 -10.78
CA VAL A 66 15.70 -10.61 -9.88
C VAL A 66 15.12 -10.65 -8.45
N SER A 67 13.83 -10.37 -8.30
CA SER A 67 13.17 -10.56 -7.01
C SER A 67 12.95 -12.07 -6.79
N SER A 68 13.59 -12.65 -5.78
CA SER A 68 13.32 -14.05 -5.42
C SER A 68 11.83 -14.25 -5.16
N LEU A 69 11.29 -15.43 -5.50
CA LEU A 69 9.89 -15.83 -5.24
C LEU A 69 9.44 -15.43 -3.82
N GLN A 70 10.34 -15.61 -2.85
CA GLN A 70 10.11 -15.23 -1.46
C GLN A 70 9.97 -13.72 -1.27
N GLY A 71 10.84 -12.90 -1.87
CA GLY A 71 10.79 -11.44 -1.76
C GLY A 71 9.49 -10.85 -2.33
N MET A 72 9.02 -11.39 -3.46
CA MET A 72 7.73 -10.99 -4.04
C MET A 72 6.54 -11.36 -3.15
N VAL A 73 6.53 -12.59 -2.61
CA VAL A 73 5.46 -13.03 -1.70
C VAL A 73 5.46 -12.21 -0.40
N GLU A 74 6.63 -11.85 0.12
CA GLU A 74 6.79 -10.98 1.29
C GLU A 74 6.26 -9.56 1.02
N ALA A 75 6.64 -8.94 -0.10
CA ALA A 75 6.17 -7.61 -0.50
C ALA A 75 4.65 -7.55 -0.70
N GLN A 76 4.09 -8.54 -1.41
CA GLN A 76 2.65 -8.62 -1.66
C GLN A 76 1.87 -8.99 -0.37
N THR A 77 2.46 -9.77 0.52
CA THR A 77 1.89 -10.01 1.86
C THR A 77 1.82 -8.74 2.69
N ALA A 78 2.85 -7.90 2.66
CA ALA A 78 2.92 -6.67 3.44
C ALA A 78 1.84 -5.65 3.05
N VAL A 79 1.39 -5.66 1.80
CA VAL A 79 0.29 -4.79 1.32
C VAL A 79 -1.09 -5.49 1.37
N GLY A 80 -1.16 -6.70 1.94
CA GLY A 80 -2.41 -7.41 2.18
C GLY A 80 -2.99 -8.14 0.96
N ILE A 81 -2.19 -8.45 -0.06
CA ILE A 81 -2.65 -9.19 -1.24
C ILE A 81 -3.11 -10.60 -0.87
N SER A 82 -4.18 -11.07 -1.51
CA SER A 82 -4.67 -12.44 -1.35
C SER A 82 -3.70 -13.46 -1.96
N THR A 83 -3.69 -14.70 -1.46
CA THR A 83 -2.85 -15.78 -2.02
C THR A 83 -3.17 -16.07 -3.49
N GLY A 84 -4.45 -16.00 -3.87
CA GLY A 84 -4.87 -16.19 -5.27
C GLY A 84 -4.39 -15.08 -6.20
N SER A 85 -4.38 -13.84 -5.73
CA SER A 85 -3.86 -12.69 -6.51
C SER A 85 -2.34 -12.75 -6.66
N ILE A 86 -1.62 -13.22 -5.64
CA ILE A 86 -0.17 -13.50 -5.70
C ILE A 86 0.09 -14.58 -6.77
N GLN A 87 -0.64 -15.70 -6.70
CA GLN A 87 -0.51 -16.79 -7.68
C GLN A 87 -0.75 -16.33 -9.11
N ALA A 88 -1.84 -15.58 -9.35
CA ALA A 88 -2.16 -15.06 -10.67
C ALA A 88 -1.06 -14.14 -11.22
N SER A 89 -0.45 -13.31 -10.36
CA SER A 89 0.66 -12.43 -10.75
C SER A 89 1.89 -13.22 -11.22
N PHE A 90 2.20 -14.33 -10.53
CA PHE A 90 3.30 -15.20 -10.95
C PHE A 90 3.02 -15.91 -12.26
N THR A 91 1.83 -16.51 -12.43
CA THR A 91 1.46 -17.17 -13.68
C THR A 91 1.38 -16.20 -14.86
N GLN A 92 1.07 -14.93 -14.60
CA GLN A 92 1.09 -13.89 -15.64
C GLN A 92 2.50 -13.44 -16.02
N THR A 93 3.43 -13.45 -15.06
CA THR A 93 4.84 -13.05 -15.28
C THR A 93 5.63 -14.17 -15.94
N ASP A 94 5.41 -15.41 -15.50
CA ASP A 94 6.00 -16.63 -16.07
C ASP A 94 4.93 -17.74 -16.11
N PRO A 95 4.38 -18.05 -17.30
CA PRO A 95 3.37 -19.09 -17.47
C PRO A 95 3.85 -20.49 -17.09
N GLU A 96 5.16 -20.76 -17.13
CA GLU A 96 5.75 -22.06 -16.78
C GLU A 96 6.02 -22.19 -15.27
N THR A 97 5.83 -21.10 -14.51
CA THR A 97 6.02 -21.11 -13.07
C THR A 97 4.92 -21.94 -12.39
N PHE A 98 5.31 -23.08 -11.83
CA PHE A 98 4.44 -23.94 -11.03
C PHE A 98 4.50 -23.56 -9.55
N ILE A 99 3.57 -22.72 -9.10
CA ILE A 99 3.44 -22.36 -7.68
C ILE A 99 2.13 -22.89 -7.12
N ILE A 100 2.26 -23.71 -6.08
CA ILE A 100 1.12 -24.26 -5.34
C ILE A 100 0.59 -23.19 -4.37
N PRO A 101 -0.74 -22.93 -4.32
CA PRO A 101 -1.34 -21.97 -3.39
C PRO A 101 -0.93 -22.17 -1.93
N GLN A 102 -0.77 -23.43 -1.51
CA GLN A 102 -0.30 -23.79 -0.17
C GLN A 102 1.13 -23.29 0.11
N GLY A 103 2.01 -23.31 -0.90
CA GLY A 103 3.37 -22.76 -0.78
C GLY A 103 3.36 -21.26 -0.51
N ILE A 104 2.51 -20.52 -1.23
CA ILE A 104 2.30 -19.07 -1.01
C ILE A 104 1.74 -18.82 0.39
N ALA A 105 0.73 -19.57 0.82
CA ALA A 105 0.13 -19.44 2.14
C ALA A 105 1.15 -19.68 3.26
N ASN A 106 2.02 -20.67 3.10
CA ASN A 106 3.10 -20.97 4.04
C ASN A 106 4.12 -19.83 4.11
N MET A 107 4.61 -19.35 2.96
CA MET A 107 5.54 -18.21 2.89
C MET A 107 4.95 -16.94 3.52
N ARG A 108 3.68 -16.63 3.23
CA ARG A 108 2.95 -15.53 3.84
C ARG A 108 2.85 -15.65 5.36
N ASN A 109 2.59 -16.85 5.88
CA ASN A 109 2.55 -17.09 7.32
C ASN A 109 3.92 -16.93 7.98
N VAL A 110 5.00 -17.32 7.32
CA VAL A 110 6.38 -17.11 7.79
C VAL A 110 6.71 -15.61 7.80
N ALA A 111 6.41 -14.90 6.72
CA ALA A 111 6.62 -13.45 6.60
C ALA A 111 5.88 -12.70 7.71
N ARG A 112 4.60 -13.00 7.92
CA ARG A 112 3.78 -12.41 8.99
C ARG A 112 4.36 -12.69 10.37
N ARG A 113 4.83 -13.92 10.62
CA ARG A 113 5.47 -14.29 11.90
C ARG A 113 6.76 -13.52 12.15
N ARG A 114 7.59 -13.31 11.13
CA ARG A 114 8.81 -12.48 11.25
C ARG A 114 8.49 -11.04 11.63
N VAL A 115 7.50 -10.42 10.97
CA VAL A 115 7.06 -9.05 11.28
C VAL A 115 6.56 -8.97 12.74
N ILE A 116 5.72 -9.91 13.16
CA ILE A 116 5.22 -9.95 14.54
C ILE A 116 6.37 -10.12 15.53
N ALA A 117 7.27 -11.08 15.28
CA ALA A 117 8.43 -11.34 16.15
C ALA A 117 9.33 -10.10 16.29
N SER A 118 9.56 -9.37 15.19
CA SER A 118 10.34 -8.11 15.20
C SER A 118 9.65 -6.96 15.94
N GLN A 119 8.32 -6.99 16.05
CA GLN A 119 7.54 -5.98 16.78
C GLN A 119 7.36 -6.32 18.27
N THR A 120 7.52 -7.58 18.65
CA THR A 120 7.42 -8.07 20.04
C THR A 120 8.76 -8.12 20.78
N ALA A 121 9.88 -7.82 20.12
CA ALA A 121 11.17 -7.65 20.79
C ALA A 121 11.18 -6.31 21.54
N ILE A 122 10.70 -6.33 22.78
CA ILE A 122 10.88 -5.30 23.81
C ILE A 122 11.87 -5.85 24.82
#